data_AF-A0AA88U5C1-F1
#
_entry.id   AF-A0AA88U5C1-F1
#
_cell.length_a   1.000
_cell.length_b   1.000
_cell.length_c   1.000
_cell.angle_alpha   90.00
_cell.angle_beta   90.00
_cell.angle_gamma   90.00
#
_symmetry.space_group_name_H-M   'P 1'
#
loop_
_entity.id
_entity.type
_entity.pdbx_description
1 polymer ?
#
loop_
_entity_poly.entity_id
_entity_poly.type
_entity_poly.pdbx_seq_one_letter_code
_entity_poly.pdbx_strand_id
1 'polypeptide(L)'
;KLITLGFKIVFISGTSESQRDVRVANLNRAGYYKWEKLILKEEADRGTTAQVYKTKKRTAVEAAGYRILGNMGDQWSDITGTHVGNRTFKLPNPMFYIS
;
A
#
# COMPACT_ATOMS: atom_id res chain seq x y z
N LYS A 1 16.90 1.07 -4.95
CA LYS A 1 17.59 -0.04 -4.25
C LYS A 1 16.75 -1.32 -4.19
N LEU A 2 15.47 -1.31 -3.79
CA LEU A 2 14.68 -2.55 -3.72
C LEU A 2 14.43 -3.22 -5.09
N ILE A 3 14.10 -2.44 -6.12
CA ILE A 3 13.87 -2.96 -7.47
C ILE A 3 15.12 -3.65 -8.04
N THR A 4 16.30 -3.07 -7.83
CA THR A 4 17.58 -3.65 -8.27
C THR A 4 17.95 -4.93 -7.52
N LEU A 5 17.34 -5.16 -6.35
CA LEU A 5 17.45 -6.40 -5.58
C LEU A 5 16.36 -7.43 -5.95
N GLY A 6 15.55 -7.17 -6.98
CA GLY A 6 14.51 -8.08 -7.46
C GLY A 6 13.17 -7.98 -6.71
N PHE A 7 12.99 -7.02 -5.80
CA PHE A 7 11.70 -6.82 -5.14
C PHE A 7 10.68 -6.21 -6.08
N LYS A 8 9.48 -6.78 -6.06
CA LYS A 8 8.28 -6.25 -6.70
C LYS A 8 7.59 -5.27 -5.75
N ILE A 9 7.43 -4.02 -6.17
CA ILE A 9 6.84 -2.96 -5.35
C ILE A 9 5.33 -2.92 -5.56
N VAL A 10 4.56 -3.00 -4.47
CA VAL A 10 3.10 -2.84 -4.50
C VAL A 10 2.73 -1.64 -3.64
N PHE A 11 2.03 -0.67 -4.23
CA PHE A 11 1.44 0.43 -3.48
C PHE A 11 -0.03 0.11 -3.15
N ILE A 12 -0.41 0.28 -1.88
CA ILE A 12 -1.79 0.20 -1.40
C ILE A 12 -2.15 1.53 -0.76
N SER A 13 -3.11 2.26 -1.33
CA SER A 13 -3.47 3.61 -0.88
C SER A 13 -4.95 3.74 -0.54
N GLY A 14 -5.27 4.58 0.44
CA GLY A 14 -6.65 4.92 0.80
C GLY A 14 -7.32 5.91 -0.18
N THR A 15 -6.58 6.40 -1.16
CA THR A 15 -7.04 7.33 -2.21
C THR A 15 -8.04 6.64 -3.13
N SER A 16 -9.03 7.37 -3.64
CA SER A 16 -10.02 6.82 -4.57
C SER A 16 -9.39 6.43 -5.91
N GLU A 17 -9.88 5.34 -6.48
CA GLU A 17 -9.52 4.85 -7.82
C GLU A 17 -9.76 5.90 -8.91
N SER A 18 -10.76 6.78 -8.75
CA SER A 18 -11.03 7.90 -9.68
C SER A 18 -9.86 8.89 -9.79
N GLN A 19 -8.93 8.88 -8.83
CA GLN A 19 -7.75 9.75 -8.82
C GLN A 19 -6.48 9.04 -9.34
N ARG A 20 -6.62 7.88 -10.00
CA ARG A 20 -5.49 7.07 -10.47
C ARG A 20 -4.50 7.88 -11.31
N ASP A 21 -4.98 8.61 -12.31
CA ASP A 21 -4.09 9.32 -13.25
C ASP A 21 -3.28 10.41 -12.55
N VAL A 22 -3.93 11.17 -11.66
CA VAL A 22 -3.27 12.18 -10.83
C VAL A 22 -2.25 11.53 -9.89
N ARG A 23 -2.59 10.37 -9.30
CA ARG A 23 -1.66 9.62 -8.44
C ARG A 23 -0.44 9.12 -9.22
N VAL A 24 -0.64 8.57 -10.41
CA VAL A 24 0.44 8.10 -11.29
C VAL A 24 1.34 9.27 -11.71
N ALA A 25 0.75 10.40 -12.12
CA ALA A 25 1.50 11.60 -12.48
C ALA A 25 2.39 12.08 -11.31
N ASN A 26 1.84 12.11 -10.09
CA ASN A 26 2.61 12.51 -8.90
C ASN A 26 3.73 11.51 -8.54
N LEU A 27 3.48 10.21 -8.65
CA LEU A 27 4.51 9.18 -8.43
C LEU A 27 5.67 9.34 -9.44
N ASN A 28 5.35 9.53 -10.72
CA ASN A 28 6.35 9.77 -11.75
C ASN A 28 7.16 11.04 -11.48
N ARG A 29 6.47 12.13 -11.09
CA ARG A 29 7.13 13.40 -10.77
C ARG A 29 8.05 13.31 -9.55
N ALA A 30 7.74 12.41 -8.60
CA ALA A 30 8.57 12.12 -7.44
C ALA A 30 9.71 11.12 -7.70
N GLY A 31 9.86 10.64 -8.95
CA GLY A 31 10.94 9.72 -9.33
C GLY A 31 10.60 8.23 -9.20
N TYR A 32 9.35 7.87 -8.94
CA TYR A 32 8.88 6.49 -8.95
C TYR A 32 8.31 6.16 -10.32
N TYR A 33 8.96 5.27 -11.07
CA TYR A 33 8.57 4.93 -12.45
C TYR A 33 8.20 3.46 -12.65
N LYS A 34 8.48 2.60 -11.66
CA LYS A 34 8.28 1.15 -11.74
C LYS A 34 7.66 0.63 -10.46
N TRP A 35 6.54 -0.05 -10.60
CA TRP A 35 5.87 -0.80 -9.54
C TRP A 35 5.13 -1.98 -10.18
N GLU A 36 4.93 -3.03 -9.41
CA GLU A 36 4.15 -4.20 -9.81
C GLU A 36 2.65 -3.89 -9.82
N LYS A 37 2.16 -3.22 -8.76
CA LYS A 37 0.74 -2.87 -8.61
C LYS A 37 0.57 -1.53 -7.92
N LEU A 38 -0.43 -0.77 -8.36
CA LEU A 38 -0.96 0.40 -7.67
C LEU A 38 -2.43 0.14 -7.37
N ILE A 39 -2.72 -0.20 -6.12
CA ILE A 39 -4.05 -0.53 -5.60
C ILE A 39 -4.60 0.69 -4.88
N LEU A 40 -5.73 1.21 -5.36
CA LEU A 40 -6.45 2.34 -4.76
C LEU A 40 -7.83 1.86 -4.26
N LYS A 41 -8.56 2.72 -3.55
CA LYS A 41 -9.90 2.39 -3.03
C LYS A 41 -10.93 2.48 -4.14
N GLU A 42 -11.62 1.38 -4.39
CA GLU A 42 -12.78 1.32 -5.28
C GLU A 42 -14.06 1.69 -4.49
N GLU A 43 -15.17 1.98 -5.18
CA GLU A 43 -16.45 2.24 -4.53
C GLU A 43 -16.92 1.06 -3.66
N ALA A 44 -16.62 -0.18 -4.05
CA ALA A 44 -16.92 -1.38 -3.27
C ALA A 44 -16.17 -1.45 -1.92
N ASP A 45 -15.11 -0.65 -1.74
CA ASP A 45 -14.35 -0.57 -0.48
C ASP A 45 -14.86 0.57 0.43
N ARG A 46 -15.93 1.28 0.04
CA ARG A 46 -16.53 2.36 0.82
C ARG A 46 -17.08 1.82 2.16
N GLY A 47 -16.91 2.61 3.22
CA GLY A 47 -17.33 2.25 4.59
C GLY A 47 -16.38 1.30 5.33
N THR A 48 -15.36 0.75 4.68
CA THR A 48 -14.32 -0.03 5.37
C THR A 48 -13.28 0.85 6.06
N THR A 49 -12.86 0.46 7.27
CA THR A 49 -11.72 1.11 7.96
C THR A 49 -10.43 0.93 7.15
N ALA A 50 -9.45 1.80 7.39
CA ALA A 50 -8.18 1.73 6.67
C ALA A 50 -7.48 0.38 6.91
N GLN A 51 -7.46 -0.10 8.16
CA GLN A 51 -6.85 -1.38 8.50
C GLN A 51 -7.54 -2.57 7.81
N VAL A 52 -8.88 -2.62 7.80
CA VAL A 52 -9.63 -3.72 7.16
C VAL A 52 -9.40 -3.73 5.66
N TYR A 53 -9.52 -2.57 5.02
CA TYR A 53 -9.23 -2.40 3.59
C TYR A 53 -7.83 -2.88 3.24
N LYS A 54 -6.79 -2.37 3.92
CA LYS A 54 -5.39 -2.70 3.60
C LYS A 54 -5.06 -4.15 3.89
N THR A 55 -5.63 -4.73 4.95
CA THR A 55 -5.51 -6.17 5.24
C THR A 55 -6.07 -7.00 4.09
N LYS A 56 -7.30 -6.72 3.64
CA LYS A 56 -7.92 -7.41 2.50
C LYS A 56 -7.07 -7.33 1.23
N LYS A 57 -6.52 -6.14 0.92
CA LYS A 57 -5.67 -5.97 -0.27
C LYS A 57 -4.33 -6.71 -0.14
N ARG A 58 -3.71 -6.77 1.06
CA ARG A 58 -2.50 -7.58 1.29
C ARG A 58 -2.79 -9.08 1.17
N THR A 59 -3.92 -9.55 1.70
CA THR A 59 -4.37 -10.94 1.52
C THR A 59 -4.51 -11.28 0.04
N ALA A 60 -5.12 -10.40 -0.76
CA ALA A 60 -5.27 -10.60 -2.20
C ALA A 60 -3.92 -10.63 -2.94
N VAL A 61 -2.94 -9.85 -2.50
CA VAL A 61 -1.56 -9.90 -3.03
C VAL A 61 -0.93 -11.26 -2.74
N GLU A 62 -1.03 -11.79 -1.53
CA GLU A 62 -0.47 -13.12 -1.23
C GLU A 62 -1.22 -14.24 -1.96
N ALA A 63 -2.55 -14.15 -2.05
CA ALA A 63 -3.36 -15.10 -2.80
C ALA A 63 -3.02 -15.13 -4.31
N ALA A 64 -2.49 -14.03 -4.85
CA ALA A 64 -1.98 -13.96 -6.22
C ALA A 64 -0.58 -14.58 -6.39
N GLY A 65 -0.05 -15.28 -5.37
CA GLY A 65 1.22 -15.99 -5.41
C GLY A 65 2.44 -15.17 -4.99
N TYR A 66 2.24 -13.93 -4.51
CA TYR A 66 3.33 -13.12 -3.97
C TYR A 66 3.62 -13.48 -2.51
N ARG A 67 4.85 -13.22 -2.08
CA ARG A 67 5.24 -13.27 -0.67
C ARG A 67 5.62 -11.87 -0.20
N ILE A 68 4.92 -11.34 0.79
CA ILE A 68 5.20 -10.00 1.32
C ILE A 68 6.38 -10.11 2.30
N LEU A 69 7.55 -9.62 1.91
CA LEU A 69 8.74 -9.63 2.78
C LEU A 69 8.85 -8.40 3.66
N GLY A 70 8.31 -7.27 3.22
CA GLY A 70 8.37 -6.01 3.94
C GLY A 70 7.15 -5.14 3.66
N ASN A 71 6.71 -4.41 4.69
CA ASN A 71 5.60 -3.47 4.59
C ASN A 71 5.98 -2.16 5.30
N MET A 72 5.68 -1.04 4.66
CA MET A 72 6.04 0.30 5.14
C MET A 72 4.82 1.20 5.07
N GLY A 73 4.60 1.98 6.13
CA GLY A 73 3.53 2.94 6.21
C GLY A 73 3.72 3.92 7.36
N ASP A 74 3.02 5.04 7.28
CA ASP A 74 3.07 6.09 8.29
C ASP A 74 1.96 5.96 9.34
N GLN A 75 0.99 5.06 9.14
CA GLN A 75 -0.07 4.77 10.10
C GLN A 75 0.04 3.34 10.63
N TRP A 76 -0.39 3.11 11.88
CA TRP A 76 -0.44 1.75 12.41
C TRP A 76 -1.39 0.85 11.60
N SER A 77 -2.46 1.41 11.03
CA SER A 77 -3.39 0.72 10.13
C SER A 77 -2.73 0.19 8.84
N ASP A 78 -1.56 0.70 8.46
CA ASP A 78 -0.80 0.22 7.29
C ASP A 78 -0.04 -1.08 7.57
N ILE A 79 0.44 -1.23 8.80
CA ILE A 79 1.46 -2.20 9.19
C ILE A 79 1.03 -3.14 10.32
N THR A 80 -0.27 -3.15 10.66
CA THR A 80 -0.90 -4.06 11.61
C THR A 80 -2.01 -4.88 10.94
N GLY A 81 -2.56 -5.84 11.68
CA GLY A 81 -3.49 -6.84 11.16
C GLY A 81 -2.75 -8.07 10.64
N THR A 82 -3.33 -8.77 9.68
CA THR A 82 -2.72 -9.96 9.06
C THR A 82 -2.03 -9.62 7.73
N HIS A 83 -1.21 -10.55 7.24
CA HIS A 83 -0.50 -10.44 5.97
C HIS A 83 0.37 -9.18 5.86
N VAL A 84 0.96 -8.74 6.97
CA VAL A 84 1.84 -7.55 7.02
C VAL A 84 3.25 -7.83 6.51
N GLY A 85 3.55 -9.09 6.21
CA GLY A 85 4.87 -9.57 5.77
C GLY A 85 5.86 -9.79 6.91
N ASN A 86 7.09 -10.19 6.56
CA ASN A 86 8.10 -10.61 7.53
C ASN A 86 8.62 -9.46 8.42
N ARG A 87 8.60 -8.22 7.90
CA ARG A 87 9.06 -7.04 8.66
C ARG A 87 8.25 -5.80 8.30
N THR A 88 7.90 -5.03 9.32
CA THR A 88 7.19 -3.77 9.16
C THR A 88 8.08 -2.58 9.50
N PHE A 89 7.80 -1.44 8.86
CA PHE A 89 8.55 -0.20 9.04
C PHE A 89 7.56 0.97 9.20
N LYS A 90 7.51 1.53 10.41
CA LYS A 90 6.67 2.69 10.73
C LYS A 90 7.41 3.98 10.40
N LEU A 91 6.82 4.80 9.52
CA LEU A 91 7.29 6.15 9.27
C LEU A 91 6.64 7.13 10.28
N PRO A 92 7.35 8.18 10.73
CA PRO A 92 6.76 9.22 11.57
C PRO A 92 5.78 10.07 10.77
N ASN A 93 4.59 10.32 11.33
CA ASN A 93 3.64 11.30 10.83
C ASN A 93 2.92 11.94 12.03
N PRO A 94 3.30 13.15 12.45
CA PRO A 94 2.70 13.82 13.61
C PRO A 94 1.40 14.57 13.28
N MET A 95 1.01 14.66 12.01
CA MET A 95 -0.08 15.54 11.58
C MET A 95 -1.47 14.98 11.89
N PHE A 96 -1.65 13.66 11.80
CA PHE A 96 -2.95 13.01 12.01
C PHE A 96 -2.80 11.50 12.28
N TYR A 97 -3.89 10.90 12.77
CA TYR A 97 -3.99 9.47 13.05
C TYR A 97 -5.16 8.84 12.28
N ILE A 98 -4.92 7.66 11.68
CA ILE A 98 -5.94 6.86 10.99
C ILE A 98 -5.93 5.44 11.55
N SER A 99 -7.05 5.03 12.15
CA SER A 99 -7.34 3.65 12.57
C SER A 99 -8.06 2.85 11.50
#